data_AF-A0A6A8LTN0-F1
#
_entry.id   AF-A0A6A8LTN0-F1
#
_cell.length_a   1.000
_cell.length_b   1.000
_cell.length_c   1.000
_cell.angle_alpha   90.00
_cell.angle_beta   90.00
_cell.angle_gamma   90.00
#
_symmetry.space_group_name_H-M   'P 1'
#
loop_
_entity.id
_entity.type
_entity.pdbx_description
1 polymer ?
#
loop_
_entity_poly.entity_id
_entity_poly.type
_entity_poly.pdbx_seq_one_letter_code
_entity_poly.pdbx_strand_id
1 'polypeptide(L)'
;MNKERLQLLAHKTMNIYQVEMRQLPQTSELIAELPAETEASNQYETKIIVKDENLLYRIFKVPEDKKLGVMSFASPVSIGGNFQYGVNAQEQTICRNSFLYPELKKYRRTYYYHNIQNPNDFLFSPYLIYASDIKFIRDEKEDQILKGKFADVVSVAAPDVTSMRANNKVLPAEKIAEDIYN
;
A
#
# COMPACT_ATOMS: atom_id res chain seq x y z
N MET A 1 2.19 9.48 18.22
CA MET A 1 3.60 9.04 18.19
C MET A 1 4.46 10.21 17.72
N ASN A 2 5.64 10.47 18.29
CA ASN A 2 6.47 11.61 17.84
C ASN A 2 7.25 11.27 16.56
N LYS A 3 7.64 12.29 15.79
CA LYS A 3 8.31 12.16 14.49
C LYS A 3 9.60 11.33 14.58
N GLU A 4 10.43 11.58 15.58
CA GLU A 4 11.71 10.90 15.79
C GLU A 4 11.55 9.39 15.97
N ARG A 5 10.55 8.95 16.76
CA ARG A 5 10.24 7.53 16.93
C ARG A 5 9.84 6.88 15.61
N LEU A 6 9.05 7.55 14.78
CA LEU A 6 8.63 7.04 13.48
C LEU A 6 9.83 6.87 12.53
N GLN A 7 10.75 7.84 12.51
CA GLN A 7 11.99 7.75 11.73
C GLN A 7 12.89 6.62 12.21
N LEU A 8 13.03 6.45 13.53
CA LEU A 8 13.81 5.36 14.12
C LEU A 8 13.24 3.98 13.73
N LEU A 9 11.93 3.82 13.81
CA LEU A 9 11.24 2.61 13.40
C LEU A 9 11.44 2.33 11.91
N ALA A 10 11.35 3.36 11.05
CA ALA A 10 11.60 3.24 9.62
C ALA A 10 13.04 2.76 9.33
N HIS A 11 14.03 3.36 9.99
CA HIS A 11 15.43 2.98 9.87
C HIS A 11 15.67 1.53 10.32
N LYS A 12 15.12 1.14 11.48
CA LYS A 12 15.21 -0.23 11.99
C LYS A 12 14.64 -1.25 11.01
N THR A 13 13.50 -0.96 10.38
CA THR A 13 12.89 -1.85 9.38
C THR A 13 13.80 -2.05 8.17
N MET A 14 14.42 -0.99 7.67
CA MET A 14 15.36 -1.11 6.53
C MET A 14 16.61 -1.91 6.89
N ASN A 15 17.12 -1.78 8.12
CA ASN A 15 18.27 -2.58 8.57
C ASN A 15 17.92 -4.06 8.66
N ILE A 16 16.75 -4.41 9.19
CA ILE A 16 16.30 -5.80 9.26
C ILE A 16 16.10 -6.37 7.85
N TYR A 17 15.48 -5.59 6.96
CA TYR A 17 15.33 -5.98 5.56
C TYR A 17 16.68 -6.33 4.92
N GLN A 18 17.73 -5.51 5.11
CA GLN A 18 19.06 -5.78 4.53
C GLN A 18 19.66 -7.12 4.98
N VAL A 19 19.35 -7.57 6.20
CA VAL A 19 19.79 -8.86 6.73
C VAL A 19 19.00 -10.00 6.11
N GLU A 20 17.69 -9.84 5.96
CA GLU A 20 16.78 -10.91 5.53
C GLU A 20 16.58 -11.01 4.02
N MET A 21 16.88 -9.95 3.25
CA MET A 21 16.44 -9.76 1.86
C MET A 21 16.78 -10.91 0.89
N ARG A 22 17.83 -11.68 1.15
CA ARG A 22 18.23 -12.80 0.28
C ARG A 22 17.34 -14.04 0.42
N GLN A 23 16.53 -14.11 1.47
CA GLN A 23 15.70 -15.27 1.81
C GLN A 23 14.21 -14.94 1.72
N LEU A 24 13.84 -13.71 1.36
CA LEU A 24 12.45 -13.29 1.29
C LEU A 24 11.84 -13.75 -0.04
N PRO A 25 10.62 -14.33 -0.01
CA PRO A 25 9.91 -14.73 -1.23
C PRO A 25 9.25 -13.55 -1.96
N GLN A 26 9.35 -12.33 -1.43
CA GLN A 26 8.60 -11.18 -1.92
C GLN A 26 8.88 -10.87 -3.38
N THR A 27 7.80 -10.60 -4.11
CA THR A 27 7.84 -10.15 -5.50
C THR A 27 6.86 -9.03 -5.71
N SER A 28 6.96 -8.35 -6.85
CA SER A 28 6.02 -7.31 -7.20
C SER A 28 5.85 -7.19 -8.70
N GLU A 29 4.72 -6.64 -9.10
CA GLU A 29 4.43 -6.25 -10.46
C GLU A 29 3.67 -4.92 -10.53
N LEU A 30 3.82 -4.24 -11.66
CA LEU A 30 3.03 -3.06 -12.00
C LEU A 30 1.85 -3.55 -12.84
N ILE A 31 0.63 -3.30 -12.36
CA ILE A 31 -0.59 -3.52 -13.11
C ILE A 31 -0.96 -2.18 -13.74
N ALA A 32 -0.67 -2.04 -15.03
CA ALA A 32 -0.93 -0.82 -15.80
C ALA A 32 -2.24 -0.89 -16.59
N GLU A 33 -2.77 -2.09 -16.78
CA GLU A 33 -4.01 -2.39 -17.49
C GLU A 33 -4.92 -3.19 -16.57
N LEU A 34 -6.24 -3.06 -16.74
CA LEU A 34 -7.20 -3.81 -15.93
C LEU A 34 -7.01 -5.31 -16.20
N PRO A 35 -6.73 -6.13 -15.17
CA PRO A 35 -6.59 -7.56 -15.37
C PRO A 35 -7.93 -8.16 -15.80
N ALA A 36 -7.88 -9.18 -16.66
CA ALA A 36 -9.08 -9.92 -17.06
C ALA A 36 -9.78 -10.51 -15.84
N GLU A 37 -11.10 -10.45 -15.83
CA GLU A 37 -11.90 -11.13 -14.80
C GLU A 37 -11.63 -12.63 -14.86
N THR A 38 -11.47 -13.23 -13.68
CA THR A 38 -11.28 -14.68 -13.54
C THR A 38 -12.43 -15.25 -12.73
N GLU A 39 -12.85 -16.46 -13.09
CA GLU A 39 -13.84 -17.15 -12.27
C GLU A 39 -13.30 -17.42 -10.88
N ALA A 40 -14.15 -17.26 -9.87
CA ALA A 40 -13.79 -17.59 -8.50
C ALA A 40 -13.42 -19.08 -8.43
N SER A 41 -12.22 -19.38 -7.93
CA SER A 41 -11.76 -20.77 -7.83
C SER A 41 -12.64 -21.64 -6.92
N ASN A 42 -13.45 -21.03 -6.07
CA ASN A 42 -14.38 -21.68 -5.15
C ASN A 42 -15.56 -20.75 -4.84
N GLN A 43 -16.69 -21.34 -4.46
CA GLN A 43 -17.83 -20.59 -3.93
C GLN A 43 -17.65 -20.39 -2.42
N TYR A 44 -17.44 -19.14 -2.02
CA TYR A 44 -17.41 -18.75 -0.61
C TYR A 44 -18.49 -17.71 -0.33
N GLU A 45 -19.10 -17.78 0.84
CA GLU A 45 -19.94 -16.69 1.34
C GLU A 45 -19.03 -15.51 1.73
N THR A 46 -19.12 -14.41 0.99
CA THR A 46 -18.33 -13.20 1.25
C THR A 46 -18.88 -12.48 2.48
N LYS A 47 -18.09 -12.42 3.55
CA LYS A 47 -18.44 -11.70 4.78
C LYS A 47 -17.80 -10.32 4.78
N ILE A 48 -18.63 -9.29 4.71
CA ILE A 48 -18.20 -7.89 4.79
C ILE A 48 -18.35 -7.42 6.23
N ILE A 49 -17.24 -6.98 6.83
CA ILE A 49 -17.21 -6.55 8.23
C ILE A 49 -16.51 -5.19 8.31
N VAL A 50 -17.16 -4.22 8.94
CA VAL A 50 -16.57 -2.91 9.26
C VAL A 50 -16.19 -2.90 10.73
N LYS A 51 -14.92 -2.57 11.02
CA LYS A 51 -14.40 -2.49 12.38
C LYS A 51 -13.51 -1.26 12.56
N ASP A 52 -13.62 -0.63 13.71
CA ASP A 52 -12.68 0.41 14.15
C ASP A 52 -11.45 -0.27 14.79
N GLU A 53 -10.49 -0.64 13.96
CA GLU A 53 -9.30 -1.37 14.39
C GLU A 53 -8.03 -0.90 13.67
N ASN A 54 -6.91 -1.06 14.36
CA ASN A 54 -5.60 -0.83 13.76
C ASN A 54 -5.30 -1.88 12.68
N LEU A 55 -4.75 -1.44 11.55
CA LEU A 55 -4.39 -2.31 10.44
C LEU A 55 -3.42 -3.43 10.85
N LEU A 56 -2.38 -3.12 11.62
CA LEU A 56 -1.40 -4.10 12.07
C LEU A 56 -2.04 -5.10 13.04
N TYR A 57 -2.88 -4.64 13.96
CA TYR A 57 -3.66 -5.52 14.82
C TYR A 57 -4.46 -6.54 14.00
N ARG A 58 -5.21 -6.06 13.00
CA ARG A 58 -6.05 -6.92 12.16
C ARG A 58 -5.21 -7.90 11.34
N ILE A 59 -4.11 -7.44 10.74
CA ILE A 59 -3.15 -8.31 10.02
C ILE A 59 -2.73 -9.46 10.91
N PHE A 60 -2.26 -9.20 12.13
CA PHE A 60 -1.77 -10.25 13.03
C PHE A 60 -2.87 -11.15 13.60
N LYS A 61 -4.15 -10.76 13.55
CA LYS A 61 -5.29 -11.60 13.98
C LYS A 61 -5.78 -12.63 12.96
N VAL A 62 -5.40 -12.50 11.68
CA VAL A 62 -5.78 -13.50 10.66
C VAL A 62 -5.08 -14.84 10.96
N PRO A 63 -5.69 -16.01 10.74
CA PRO A 63 -4.96 -17.28 10.90
C PRO A 63 -3.84 -17.45 9.85
N GLU A 64 -2.76 -18.17 10.18
CA GLU A 64 -1.63 -18.39 9.26
C GLU A 64 -1.98 -19.26 8.04
N ASP A 65 -3.01 -20.12 8.15
CA ASP A 65 -3.50 -20.95 7.04
C ASP A 65 -4.36 -20.17 6.02
N LYS A 66 -4.57 -18.86 6.24
CA LYS A 66 -5.36 -18.00 5.36
C LYS A 66 -4.49 -17.06 4.58
N LYS A 67 -4.76 -16.97 3.28
CA LYS A 67 -4.19 -15.93 2.42
C LYS A 67 -4.73 -14.56 2.85
N LEU A 68 -3.85 -13.57 2.94
CA LEU A 68 -4.15 -12.22 3.41
C LEU A 68 -3.75 -11.20 2.36
N GLY A 69 -4.69 -10.36 1.94
CA GLY A 69 -4.45 -9.18 1.12
C GLY A 69 -4.67 -7.89 1.92
N VAL A 70 -3.86 -6.88 1.64
CA VAL A 70 -3.93 -5.55 2.25
C VAL A 70 -3.94 -4.49 1.15
N MET A 71 -4.86 -3.53 1.24
CA MET A 71 -4.84 -2.36 0.37
C MET A 71 -4.08 -1.22 1.06
N SER A 72 -3.03 -0.73 0.40
CA SER A 72 -2.29 0.47 0.78
C SER A 72 -2.84 1.67 0.03
N PHE A 73 -3.22 2.72 0.78
CA PHE A 73 -3.64 4.02 0.27
C PHE A 73 -2.40 4.80 -0.16
N ALA A 74 -1.88 4.43 -1.32
CA ALA A 74 -0.56 4.81 -1.77
C ALA A 74 -0.51 6.28 -2.21
N SER A 75 0.62 6.92 -1.97
CA SER A 75 0.92 8.18 -2.64
C SER A 75 1.24 7.92 -4.12
N PRO A 76 0.60 8.65 -5.05
CA PRO A 76 0.89 8.49 -6.48
C PRO A 76 2.29 8.99 -6.86
N VAL A 77 2.91 9.83 -6.01
CA VAL A 77 4.15 10.56 -6.33
C VAL A 77 5.28 10.36 -5.31
N SER A 78 4.99 9.85 -4.11
CA SER A 78 5.98 9.64 -3.05
C SER A 78 6.08 8.18 -2.66
N ILE A 79 7.22 7.54 -2.91
CA ILE A 79 7.42 6.11 -2.61
C ILE A 79 7.26 5.85 -1.11
N GLY A 80 6.30 5.00 -0.72
CA GLY A 80 6.00 4.71 0.67
C GLY A 80 5.57 5.95 1.46
N GLY A 81 5.02 6.95 0.77
CA GLY A 81 4.46 8.17 1.35
C GLY A 81 5.45 8.95 2.21
N ASN A 82 6.75 8.89 1.91
CA ASN A 82 7.78 9.59 2.68
C ASN A 82 7.87 9.11 4.16
N PHE A 83 7.58 7.82 4.42
CA PHE A 83 7.61 7.23 5.78
C PHE A 83 8.92 7.46 6.54
N GLN A 84 10.06 7.53 5.84
CA GLN A 84 11.38 7.77 6.42
C GLN A 84 11.50 9.16 7.06
N TYR A 85 10.62 10.10 6.73
CA TYR A 85 10.60 11.44 7.29
C TYR A 85 9.68 11.58 8.52
N GLY A 86 9.12 10.46 9.01
CA GLY A 86 8.24 10.45 10.18
C GLY A 86 6.82 10.94 9.89
N VAL A 87 6.39 10.87 8.63
CA VAL A 87 4.98 11.05 8.24
C VAL A 87 4.17 9.86 8.76
N ASN A 88 2.96 10.12 9.27
CA ASN A 88 2.11 9.08 9.85
C ASN A 88 0.73 9.06 9.19
N ALA A 89 0.59 8.23 8.15
CA ALA A 89 -0.68 7.77 7.64
C ALA A 89 -0.58 6.25 7.35
N GLN A 90 -1.57 5.70 6.63
CA GLN A 90 -1.72 4.25 6.46
C GLN A 90 -0.56 3.63 5.66
N GLU A 91 -0.22 4.17 4.48
CA GLU A 91 0.92 3.70 3.66
C GLU A 91 2.24 3.73 4.43
N GLN A 92 2.50 4.81 5.18
CA GLN A 92 3.73 4.97 5.96
C GLN A 92 3.77 3.97 7.11
N THR A 93 2.63 3.66 7.73
CA THR A 93 2.52 2.63 8.77
C THR A 93 2.83 1.25 8.20
N ILE A 94 2.34 0.94 7.00
CA ILE A 94 2.68 -0.30 6.29
C ILE A 94 4.19 -0.35 6.02
N CYS A 95 4.74 0.66 5.33
CA CYS A 95 6.16 0.69 4.94
C CYS A 95 7.11 0.65 6.14
N ARG A 96 6.73 1.28 7.26
CA ARG A 96 7.52 1.28 8.48
C ARG A 96 7.48 -0.06 9.21
N ASN A 97 6.47 -0.90 9.00
CA ASN A 97 6.29 -2.16 9.73
C ASN A 97 6.32 -3.39 8.83
N SER A 98 6.73 -3.24 7.57
CA SER A 98 6.86 -4.33 6.63
C SER A 98 8.03 -4.11 5.65
N PHE A 99 8.25 -5.08 4.79
CA PHE A 99 9.25 -5.01 3.70
C PHE A 99 8.67 -4.55 2.36
N LEU A 100 7.57 -3.79 2.39
CA LEU A 100 6.92 -3.26 1.19
C LEU A 100 7.78 -2.25 0.42
N TYR A 101 8.46 -1.35 1.13
CA TYR A 101 9.15 -0.21 0.49
C TYR A 101 10.18 -0.60 -0.60
N PRO A 102 11.03 -1.62 -0.40
CA PRO A 102 11.90 -2.15 -1.45
C PRO A 102 11.17 -2.57 -2.74
N GLU A 103 9.98 -3.16 -2.63
CA GLU A 103 9.16 -3.55 -3.79
C GLU A 103 8.61 -2.32 -4.51
N LEU A 104 8.06 -1.35 -3.77
CA LEU A 104 7.60 -0.07 -4.33
C LEU A 104 8.72 0.67 -5.09
N LYS A 105 9.94 0.64 -4.55
CA LYS A 105 11.10 1.33 -5.13
C LYS A 105 11.46 0.82 -6.54
N LYS A 106 11.13 -0.42 -6.88
CA LYS A 106 11.34 -1.00 -8.22
C LYS A 106 10.61 -0.19 -9.30
N TYR A 107 9.49 0.45 -8.97
CA TYR A 107 8.62 1.19 -9.89
C TYR A 107 8.83 2.70 -9.89
N ARG A 108 9.95 3.19 -9.36
CA ARG A 108 10.26 4.64 -9.31
C ARG A 108 10.06 5.34 -10.65
N ARG A 109 10.43 4.70 -11.76
CA ARG A 109 10.32 5.25 -13.11
C ARG A 109 8.94 5.02 -13.74
N THR A 110 8.39 3.82 -13.60
CA THR A 110 7.19 3.39 -14.35
C THR A 110 5.88 3.78 -13.67
N TYR A 111 5.87 3.93 -12.34
CA TYR A 111 4.70 4.37 -11.57
C TYR A 111 4.85 5.82 -11.10
N TYR A 112 5.79 6.08 -10.20
CA TYR A 112 5.89 7.38 -9.50
C TYR A 112 6.26 8.52 -10.45
N TYR A 113 7.33 8.35 -11.24
CA TYR A 113 7.71 9.38 -12.21
C TYR A 113 6.65 9.57 -13.29
N HIS A 114 5.97 8.50 -13.72
CA HIS A 114 4.85 8.60 -14.65
C HIS A 114 3.74 9.50 -14.11
N ASN A 115 3.31 9.30 -12.85
CA ASN A 115 2.29 10.13 -12.20
C ASN A 115 2.75 11.57 -11.95
N ILE A 116 4.04 11.79 -11.67
CA ILE A 116 4.60 13.16 -11.56
C ILE A 116 4.52 13.89 -12.90
N GLN A 117 4.83 13.22 -14.01
CA GLN A 117 4.77 13.81 -15.34
C GLN A 117 3.33 13.94 -15.87
N ASN A 118 2.43 13.07 -15.43
CA ASN A 118 1.05 12.99 -15.89
C ASN A 118 0.06 13.02 -14.70
N PRO A 119 -0.05 14.15 -13.98
CA PRO A 119 -0.90 14.23 -12.80
C PRO A 119 -2.40 14.11 -13.10
N ASN A 120 -2.80 14.29 -14.37
CA ASN A 120 -4.18 14.11 -14.86
C ASN A 120 -5.19 14.86 -13.97
N ASP A 121 -4.97 16.16 -13.73
CA ASP A 121 -5.78 16.97 -12.81
C ASP A 121 -5.99 16.32 -11.44
N PHE A 122 -4.93 15.70 -10.90
CA PHE A 122 -4.88 14.99 -9.62
C PHE A 122 -5.70 13.68 -9.55
N LEU A 123 -6.16 13.17 -10.71
CA LEU A 123 -6.71 11.81 -10.82
C LEU A 123 -5.60 10.75 -10.90
N PHE A 124 -4.41 11.12 -11.41
CA PHE A 124 -3.28 10.23 -11.67
C PHE A 124 -3.62 9.08 -12.63
N SER A 125 -2.68 8.16 -12.84
CA SER A 125 -2.91 6.96 -13.65
C SER A 125 -3.73 5.91 -12.88
N PRO A 126 -4.48 5.04 -13.57
CA PRO A 126 -5.19 3.91 -12.94
C PRO A 126 -4.25 2.77 -12.53
N TYR A 127 -2.93 2.98 -12.61
CA TYR A 127 -1.96 1.94 -12.32
C TYR A 127 -2.00 1.57 -10.84
N LEU A 128 -1.64 0.32 -10.55
CA LEU A 128 -1.42 -0.14 -9.18
C LEU A 128 -0.19 -1.04 -9.10
N ILE A 129 0.40 -1.13 -7.91
CA ILE A 129 1.52 -2.04 -7.64
C ILE A 129 0.99 -3.17 -6.78
N TYR A 130 1.02 -4.39 -7.31
CA TYR A 130 0.78 -5.60 -6.54
C TYR A 130 2.12 -6.12 -6.03
N ALA A 131 2.20 -6.44 -4.74
CA ALA A 131 3.41 -6.96 -4.12
C ALA A 131 3.04 -8.20 -3.28
N SER A 132 3.59 -9.36 -3.64
CA SER A 132 3.30 -10.63 -2.99
C SER A 132 4.20 -10.86 -1.78
N ASP A 133 3.69 -11.63 -0.82
CA ASP A 133 4.47 -12.18 0.29
C ASP A 133 5.29 -11.12 1.05
N ILE A 134 4.67 -10.00 1.35
CA ILE A 134 5.29 -8.92 2.10
C ILE A 134 5.28 -9.27 3.58
N LYS A 135 6.48 -9.36 4.17
CA LYS A 135 6.64 -9.65 5.59
C LYS A 135 6.37 -8.40 6.43
N PHE A 136 5.32 -8.46 7.25
CA PHE A 136 5.02 -7.53 8.34
C PHE A 136 5.74 -7.98 9.61
N ILE A 137 6.47 -7.10 10.27
CA ILE A 137 7.42 -7.46 11.34
C ILE A 137 7.06 -6.87 12.71
N ARG A 138 6.00 -6.05 12.83
CA ARG A 138 5.51 -5.50 14.10
C ARG A 138 3.99 -5.46 14.15
N ASP A 139 3.44 -5.54 15.36
CA ASP A 139 2.01 -5.31 15.63
C ASP A 139 1.71 -3.81 15.82
N GLU A 140 0.48 -3.50 16.25
CA GLU A 140 -0.02 -2.15 16.48
C GLU A 140 0.78 -1.33 17.50
N LYS A 141 1.50 -1.97 18.44
CA LYS A 141 2.28 -1.27 19.47
C LYS A 141 3.59 -0.72 18.91
N GLU A 142 4.06 -1.32 17.80
CA GLU A 142 5.32 -0.99 17.15
C GLU A 142 6.50 -0.95 18.15
N ASP A 143 6.48 -1.79 19.17
CA ASP A 143 7.47 -1.84 20.25
C ASP A 143 8.46 -3.01 20.11
N GLN A 144 8.04 -4.08 19.42
CA GLN A 144 8.78 -5.33 19.29
C GLN A 144 8.84 -5.82 17.84
N ILE A 145 9.91 -6.55 17.52
CA ILE A 145 10.02 -7.30 16.26
C ILE A 145 9.43 -8.69 16.48
N LEU A 146 8.48 -9.06 15.65
CA LEU A 146 7.81 -10.35 15.68
C LEU A 146 8.47 -11.32 14.67
N LYS A 147 8.13 -12.62 14.77
CA LYS A 147 8.55 -13.63 13.77
C LYS A 147 8.18 -13.23 12.33
N GLY A 148 7.12 -12.44 12.24
CA GLY A 148 6.64 -11.80 11.03
C GLY A 148 5.43 -12.53 10.47
N LYS A 149 4.65 -11.79 9.68
CA LYS A 149 3.46 -12.29 9.02
C LYS A 149 3.44 -11.85 7.57
N PHE A 150 3.11 -12.77 6.67
CA PHE A 150 3.07 -12.49 5.25
C PHE A 150 1.69 -12.06 4.81
N ALA A 151 1.64 -11.07 3.92
CA ALA A 151 0.44 -10.64 3.24
C ALA A 151 0.81 -10.09 1.86
N ASP A 152 -0.11 -10.21 0.91
CA ASP A 152 -0.02 -9.50 -0.35
C ASP A 152 -0.49 -8.05 -0.14
N VAL A 153 0.16 -7.10 -0.80
CA VAL A 153 -0.19 -5.68 -0.72
C VAL A 153 -0.49 -5.14 -2.10
N VAL A 154 -1.67 -4.55 -2.26
CA VAL A 154 -2.04 -3.77 -3.44
C VAL A 154 -1.92 -2.29 -3.07
N SER A 155 -1.02 -1.59 -3.75
CA SER A 155 -0.81 -0.15 -3.58
C SER A 155 -1.55 0.62 -4.66
N VAL A 156 -2.60 1.34 -4.25
CA VAL A 156 -3.50 2.08 -5.14
C VAL A 156 -3.55 3.53 -4.67
N ALA A 157 -3.40 4.47 -5.59
CA ALA A 157 -3.58 5.88 -5.31
C ALA A 157 -5.04 6.27 -5.57
N ALA A 158 -5.68 6.86 -4.55
CA ALA A 158 -6.95 7.53 -4.76
C ALA A 158 -6.72 8.91 -5.43
N PRO A 159 -7.72 9.46 -6.14
CA PRO A 159 -7.68 10.84 -6.60
C PRO A 159 -7.42 11.82 -5.45
N ASP A 160 -6.54 12.80 -5.66
CA ASP A 160 -6.27 13.84 -4.66
C ASP A 160 -7.26 14.99 -4.79
N VAL A 161 -8.48 14.74 -4.32
CA VAL A 161 -9.59 15.69 -4.30
C VAL A 161 -9.24 16.97 -3.52
N THR A 162 -8.34 16.88 -2.54
CA THR A 162 -7.89 18.05 -1.77
C THR A 162 -7.12 19.01 -2.67
N SER A 163 -6.14 18.49 -3.40
CA SER A 163 -5.37 19.28 -4.36
C SER A 163 -6.23 19.76 -5.54
N MET A 164 -7.20 18.97 -6.00
CA MET A 164 -8.17 19.41 -7.01
C MET A 164 -8.90 20.68 -6.57
N ARG A 165 -9.50 20.65 -5.37
CA ARG A 165 -10.24 21.78 -4.80
C ARG A 165 -9.36 23.00 -4.61
N ALA A 166 -8.14 22.81 -4.08
CA ALA A 166 -7.18 23.90 -3.89
C ALA A 166 -6.75 24.58 -5.21
N ASN A 167 -6.84 23.86 -6.33
CA ASN A 167 -6.48 24.34 -7.67
C ASN A 167 -7.70 24.62 -8.56
N ASN A 168 -8.90 24.77 -7.98
CA ASN A 168 -10.17 25.04 -8.69
C ASN A 168 -10.49 24.03 -9.80
N LYS A 169 -10.05 22.77 -9.63
CA LYS A 169 -10.40 21.68 -10.55
C LYS A 169 -11.75 21.08 -10.16
N VAL A 170 -12.58 20.84 -11.15
CA VAL A 170 -13.89 20.20 -10.98
C VAL A 170 -13.71 18.69 -11.09
N LEU A 171 -14.33 17.95 -10.17
CA LEU A 171 -14.36 16.50 -10.23
C LEU A 171 -15.16 16.09 -11.49
N PRO A 172 -14.63 15.26 -12.40
CA PRO A 172 -15.35 14.86 -13.61
C PRO A 172 -16.40 13.80 -13.26
N ALA A 173 -17.51 14.22 -12.66
CA ALA A 173 -18.53 13.34 -12.11
C ALA A 173 -19.15 12.39 -13.14
N GLU A 174 -19.37 12.86 -14.37
CA GLU A 174 -19.90 12.04 -15.47
C GLU A 174 -18.93 10.90 -15.83
N LYS A 175 -17.65 11.22 -16.04
CA LYS A 175 -16.62 10.22 -16.32
C LYS A 175 -16.47 9.20 -15.18
N ILE A 176 -16.52 9.65 -13.93
CA ILE A 176 -16.46 8.75 -12.77
C ILE A 176 -17.67 7.83 -12.73
N ALA A 177 -18.86 8.33 -13.09
CA ALA A 177 -20.04 7.48 -13.18
C ALA A 177 -19.90 6.46 -14.31
N GLU A 178 -19.37 6.85 -15.47
CA GLU A 178 -19.06 5.91 -16.55
C GLU A 178 -18.08 4.83 -16.11
N ASP A 179 -16.97 5.19 -15.43
CA ASP A 179 -15.96 4.25 -14.95
C ASP A 179 -16.48 3.27 -13.87
N ILE A 180 -17.53 3.64 -13.11
CA ILE A 180 -18.10 2.81 -12.03
C ILE A 180 -19.21 1.89 -12.55
N TYR A 181 -20.01 2.35 -13.52
CA TYR A 181 -21.24 1.69 -13.95
C TYR A 181 -21.16 1.02 -15.32
N ASN A 182 -20.09 1.24 -16.09
CA ASN A 182 -19.84 0.59 -17.39
C ASN A 182 -18.57 -0.25 -17.36
#